data_AF-A0A0C1IRN9-F1
#
_entry.id   AF-A0A0C1IRN9-F1
#
_cell.length_a   1.000
_cell.length_b   1.000
_cell.length_c   1.000
_cell.angle_alpha   90.00
_cell.angle_beta   90.00
_cell.angle_gamma   90.00
#
_symmetry.space_group_name_H-M   'P 1'
#
loop_
_entity.id
_entity.type
_entity.pdbx_description
1 polymer ?
#
loop_
_entity_poly.entity_id
_entity_poly.type
_entity_poly.pdbx_seq_one_letter_code
_entity_poly.pdbx_strand_id
1 'polypeptide(L)'
;MNWNEFFFSDNSRQHYLRHGVFWLIFSLYYYAQGISPGCIKGLDPGDLFLVSFISVCCFLPASITSVYIMLGFIYPRYALRSNAFLLAVSCLLLFLVVNLVNFSFSFLFFAWASPTGLEGIPLLRILSLGFINSINAMLAAIFVAGIRFTRNLYGQRMNRHELLKKRKRMELQMARASIHPDFILECLENVMDHVSKDSDEAADIIIELSDKLSYSLYGEVAGNVVVAKG
;
A
#
# COMPACT_ATOMS: atom_id res chain seq x y z
N MET A 1 15.85 -5.64 18.14
CA MET A 1 15.46 -4.89 16.92
C MET A 1 13.97 -5.12 16.71
N ASN A 2 13.14 -4.09 16.84
CA ASN A 2 11.68 -4.23 16.78
C ASN A 2 11.24 -4.48 15.33
N TRP A 3 10.43 -5.52 15.10
CA TRP A 3 9.93 -5.90 13.78
C TRP A 3 9.13 -4.78 13.10
N ASN A 4 8.40 -3.98 13.87
CA ASN A 4 7.61 -2.87 13.35
C ASN A 4 8.49 -1.74 12.79
N GLU A 5 9.64 -1.44 13.39
CA GLU A 5 10.57 -0.44 12.84
C GLU A 5 11.17 -0.93 11.53
N PHE A 6 11.51 -2.22 11.43
CA PHE A 6 12.11 -2.76 10.21
C PHE A 6 11.19 -2.68 8.98
N PHE A 7 9.87 -2.90 9.16
CA PHE A 7 8.91 -2.86 8.05
C PHE A 7 8.49 -1.43 7.66
N PHE A 8 8.35 -0.51 8.62
CA PHE A 8 7.75 0.82 8.38
C PHE A 8 8.74 1.98 8.32
N SER A 9 9.99 1.77 8.69
CA SER A 9 11.02 2.81 8.67
C SER A 9 11.38 3.26 7.25
N ASP A 10 11.44 4.58 7.10
CA ASP A 10 11.81 5.30 5.88
C ASP A 10 13.34 5.46 5.71
N ASN A 11 14.11 4.80 6.57
CA ASN A 11 15.56 4.94 6.62
C ASN A 11 16.22 4.18 5.46
N SER A 12 17.05 4.86 4.65
CA SER A 12 17.62 4.32 3.39
C SER A 12 18.40 3.02 3.60
N ARG A 13 19.11 2.88 4.74
CA ARG A 13 19.84 1.65 5.09
C ARG A 13 18.92 0.43 5.23
N GLN A 14 17.77 0.61 5.87
CA GLN A 14 16.79 -0.48 6.04
C GLN A 14 16.06 -0.79 4.73
N HIS A 15 15.90 0.20 3.85
CA HIS A 15 15.42 -0.04 2.49
C HIS A 15 16.36 -0.97 1.70
N TYR A 16 17.67 -0.70 1.69
CA TYR A 16 18.65 -1.57 1.02
C TYR A 16 18.76 -2.95 1.66
N LEU A 17 18.67 -3.04 3.00
CA LEU A 17 18.65 -4.34 3.71
C LEU A 17 17.44 -5.18 3.31
N ARG A 18 16.22 -4.59 3.26
CA ARG A 18 15.02 -5.30 2.80
C ARG A 18 15.15 -5.80 1.36
N HIS A 19 15.71 -4.99 0.48
CA HIS A 19 15.99 -5.40 -0.91
C HIS A 19 17.01 -6.54 -0.97
N GLY A 20 18.12 -6.43 -0.22
CA GLY A 20 19.14 -7.46 -0.16
C GLY A 20 18.59 -8.79 0.34
N VAL A 21 17.81 -8.77 1.43
CA VAL A 21 17.16 -9.97 1.99
C VAL A 21 16.16 -10.58 0.99
N PHE A 22 15.35 -9.74 0.32
CA PHE A 22 14.41 -10.21 -0.70
C PHE A 22 15.14 -10.94 -1.83
N TRP A 23 16.17 -10.33 -2.42
CA TRP A 23 16.93 -10.93 -3.51
C TRP A 23 17.71 -12.17 -3.06
N LEU A 24 18.22 -12.19 -1.82
CA LEU A 24 18.88 -13.36 -1.26
C LEU A 24 17.91 -14.55 -1.17
N ILE A 25 16.73 -14.35 -0.57
CA ILE A 25 15.70 -15.40 -0.47
C ILE A 25 15.28 -15.86 -1.87
N PHE A 26 15.09 -14.91 -2.79
CA PHE A 26 14.68 -15.22 -4.15
C PHE A 26 15.75 -16.00 -4.93
N SER A 27 17.03 -15.64 -4.76
CA SER A 27 18.15 -16.38 -5.35
C SER A 27 18.27 -17.80 -4.80
N LEU A 28 18.02 -17.99 -3.50
CA LEU A 28 18.01 -19.31 -2.86
C LEU A 28 16.84 -20.16 -3.40
N TYR A 29 15.68 -19.55 -3.65
CA TYR A 29 14.55 -20.22 -4.28
C TYR A 29 14.86 -20.68 -5.71
N TYR A 30 15.46 -19.82 -6.54
CA TYR A 30 15.88 -20.19 -7.90
C TYR A 30 16.94 -21.30 -7.87
N TYR A 31 17.86 -21.26 -6.92
CA TYR A 31 18.86 -22.29 -6.73
C TYR A 31 18.21 -23.65 -6.38
N ALA A 32 17.26 -23.67 -5.44
CA ALA A 32 16.51 -24.86 -5.09
C ALA A 32 15.66 -25.40 -6.26
N GLN A 33 15.09 -24.49 -7.07
CA GLN A 33 14.37 -24.84 -8.29
C GLN A 33 15.29 -25.49 -9.35
N GLY A 34 16.53 -25.03 -9.46
CA GLY A 34 17.55 -25.63 -10.33
C GLY A 34 17.85 -27.09 -10.00
N ILE A 35 17.76 -27.45 -8.72
CA ILE A 35 17.94 -28.82 -8.19
C ILE A 35 16.65 -29.67 -8.34
N SER A 36 15.57 -29.13 -8.91
CA SER A 36 14.34 -29.89 -9.11
C SER A 36 14.53 -31.02 -10.13
N PRO A 37 13.99 -32.23 -9.89
CA PRO A 37 14.10 -33.37 -10.81
C PRO A 37 13.63 -33.07 -12.24
N GLY A 38 12.71 -32.11 -12.42
CA GLY A 38 12.25 -31.66 -13.74
C GLY A 38 13.33 -30.94 -14.56
N CYS A 39 14.27 -30.26 -13.89
CA CYS A 39 15.40 -29.59 -14.51
C CYS A 39 16.54 -30.56 -14.82
N ILE A 40 16.78 -31.55 -13.95
CA ILE A 40 17.98 -32.41 -13.98
C ILE A 40 17.82 -33.63 -14.90
N LYS A 41 16.60 -34.10 -15.19
CA LYS A 41 16.38 -35.30 -16.02
C LYS A 41 17.18 -35.22 -17.34
N GLY A 42 18.15 -36.10 -17.54
CA GLY A 42 18.99 -36.14 -18.75
C GLY A 42 20.29 -35.33 -18.68
N LEU A 43 20.64 -34.75 -17.53
CA LEU A 43 21.97 -34.18 -17.26
C LEU A 43 22.76 -35.09 -16.32
N ASP A 44 24.09 -35.04 -16.42
CA ASP A 44 24.97 -35.81 -15.54
C ASP A 44 24.88 -35.31 -14.08
N PRO A 45 24.81 -36.22 -13.09
CA PRO A 45 24.68 -35.87 -11.67
C PRO A 45 25.87 -35.09 -11.08
N GLY A 46 27.04 -35.16 -11.72
CA GLY A 46 28.29 -34.55 -11.22
C GLY A 46 28.29 -33.01 -11.26
N ASP A 47 27.58 -32.41 -12.22
CA ASP A 47 27.58 -30.96 -12.45
C ASP A 47 26.35 -30.23 -11.89
N LEU A 48 25.57 -30.92 -11.05
CA LEU A 48 24.28 -30.43 -10.54
C LEU A 48 24.36 -29.01 -9.92
N PHE A 49 25.41 -28.75 -9.15
CA PHE A 49 25.62 -27.46 -8.50
C PHE A 49 25.95 -26.35 -9.50
N LEU A 50 26.74 -26.66 -10.52
CA LEU A 50 27.18 -25.72 -11.56
C LEU A 50 26.00 -25.37 -12.48
N VAL A 51 25.22 -26.38 -12.88
CA VAL A 51 23.98 -26.24 -13.65
C VAL A 51 22.96 -25.36 -12.89
N SER A 52 22.80 -25.60 -11.58
CA SER A 52 21.89 -24.81 -10.74
C SER A 52 22.34 -23.35 -10.64
N PHE A 53 23.64 -23.11 -10.48
CA PHE A 53 24.21 -21.76 -10.44
C PHE A 53 24.02 -21.01 -11.76
N ILE A 54 24.28 -21.66 -12.90
CA ILE A 54 24.06 -21.06 -14.23
C ILE A 54 22.58 -20.73 -14.45
N SER A 55 21.68 -21.60 -14.00
CA SER A 55 20.23 -21.32 -14.06
C SER A 55 19.89 -20.02 -13.32
N VAL A 56 20.42 -19.82 -12.11
CA VAL A 56 20.25 -18.56 -11.39
C VAL A 56 20.80 -17.38 -12.20
N CYS A 57 22.01 -17.49 -12.76
CA CYS A 57 22.61 -16.42 -13.56
C CYS A 57 21.81 -16.07 -14.82
N CYS A 58 21.17 -17.04 -15.47
CA CYS A 58 20.39 -16.82 -16.68
C CYS A 58 19.03 -16.16 -16.39
N PHE A 59 18.33 -16.59 -15.34
CA PHE A 59 16.94 -16.20 -15.11
C PHE A 59 16.76 -15.06 -14.10
N LEU A 60 17.70 -14.89 -13.17
CA LEU A 60 17.61 -13.86 -12.13
C LEU A 60 17.67 -12.43 -12.70
N PRO A 61 18.52 -12.08 -13.68
CA PRO A 61 18.50 -10.75 -14.30
C PRO A 61 17.18 -10.38 -14.96
N ALA A 62 16.50 -11.35 -15.59
CA ALA A 62 15.18 -11.14 -16.18
C ALA A 62 14.13 -10.79 -15.10
N SER A 63 14.18 -11.48 -13.96
CA SER A 63 13.31 -11.21 -12.82
C SER A 63 13.57 -9.83 -12.18
N ILE A 64 14.84 -9.45 -12.01
CA ILE A 64 15.26 -8.12 -11.56
C ILE A 64 14.65 -7.05 -12.48
N THR A 65 14.89 -7.18 -13.78
CA THR A 65 14.44 -6.20 -14.77
C THR A 65 12.92 -6.05 -14.75
N SER A 66 12.18 -7.17 -14.68
CA SER A 66 10.72 -7.17 -14.57
C SER A 66 10.22 -6.40 -13.34
N VAL A 67 10.79 -6.65 -12.17
CA VAL A 67 10.41 -5.98 -10.91
C VAL A 67 10.64 -4.46 -11.01
N TYR A 68 11.80 -4.03 -11.54
CA TYR A 68 12.10 -2.60 -11.67
C TYR A 68 11.23 -1.90 -12.70
N ILE A 69 10.92 -2.54 -13.84
CA ILE A 69 9.99 -1.99 -14.83
C ILE A 69 8.58 -1.86 -14.22
N MET A 70 8.13 -2.88 -13.48
CA MET A 70 6.84 -2.87 -12.81
C MET A 70 6.73 -1.71 -11.80
N LEU A 71 7.75 -1.52 -10.96
CA LEU A 71 7.76 -0.47 -9.93
C LEU A 71 8.00 0.93 -10.48
N GLY A 72 8.87 1.08 -11.48
CA GLY A 72 9.31 2.37 -12.00
C GLY A 72 8.39 2.95 -13.08
N PHE A 73 7.81 2.10 -13.93
CA PHE A 73 7.03 2.55 -15.07
C PHE A 73 5.55 2.22 -14.91
N ILE A 74 5.21 0.95 -14.68
CA ILE A 74 3.82 0.48 -14.70
C ILE A 74 3.05 1.01 -13.49
N TYR A 75 3.63 0.88 -12.30
CA TYR A 75 3.02 1.29 -11.04
C TYR A 75 2.65 2.79 -11.00
N PRO A 76 3.59 3.75 -11.19
CA PRO A 76 3.23 5.16 -11.09
C PRO A 76 2.33 5.64 -12.22
N ARG A 77 2.43 5.04 -13.41
CA ARG A 77 1.71 5.53 -14.60
C ARG A 77 0.27 5.05 -14.67
N TYR A 78 -0.01 3.82 -14.22
CA TYR A 78 -1.32 3.19 -14.42
C TYR A 78 -2.04 2.87 -13.11
N ALA A 79 -1.32 2.45 -12.05
CA ALA A 79 -1.97 2.13 -10.78
C ALA A 79 -2.50 3.39 -10.06
N LEU A 80 -1.80 4.53 -10.20
CA LEU A 80 -2.24 5.81 -9.61
C LEU A 80 -3.39 6.48 -10.38
N ARG A 81 -3.54 6.20 -11.67
CA ARG A 81 -4.61 6.79 -12.52
C ARG A 81 -5.90 5.97 -12.55
N SER A 82 -6.01 4.91 -11.74
CA SER A 82 -7.18 4.00 -11.68
C SER A 82 -7.59 3.34 -13.02
N ASN A 83 -6.71 3.35 -14.02
CA ASN A 83 -6.99 2.79 -15.34
C ASN A 83 -6.65 1.29 -15.35
N ALA A 84 -7.54 0.47 -14.81
CA ALA A 84 -7.35 -0.98 -14.66
C ALA A 84 -7.06 -1.68 -16.01
N PHE A 85 -7.70 -1.24 -17.09
CA PHE A 85 -7.50 -1.82 -18.42
C PHE A 85 -6.05 -1.62 -18.94
N LEU A 86 -5.55 -0.39 -18.91
CA LEU A 86 -4.17 -0.06 -19.33
C LEU A 86 -3.12 -0.73 -18.44
N LEU A 87 -3.41 -0.88 -17.15
CA LEU A 87 -2.58 -1.65 -16.23
C LEU A 87 -2.50 -3.11 -16.65
N ALA A 88 -3.64 -3.75 -16.92
CA ALA A 88 -3.71 -5.15 -17.34
C ALA A 88 -2.96 -5.38 -18.67
N VAL A 89 -3.18 -4.50 -19.66
CA VAL A 89 -2.48 -4.56 -20.95
C VAL A 89 -0.97 -4.39 -20.77
N SER A 90 -0.53 -3.45 -19.93
CA SER A 90 0.90 -3.23 -19.67
C SER A 90 1.55 -4.41 -18.94
N CYS A 91 0.83 -5.04 -18.00
CA CYS A 91 1.29 -6.24 -17.32
C CYS A 91 1.38 -7.42 -18.28
N LEU A 92 0.39 -7.58 -19.17
CA LEU A 92 0.39 -8.64 -20.19
C LEU A 92 1.54 -8.45 -21.18
N LEU A 93 1.80 -7.22 -21.61
CA LEU A 93 2.92 -6.90 -22.50
C LEU A 93 4.27 -7.17 -21.81
N LEU A 94 4.42 -6.78 -20.55
CA LEU A 94 5.62 -7.11 -19.76
C LEU A 94 5.80 -8.63 -19.64
N PHE A 95 4.73 -9.37 -19.37
CA PHE A 95 4.76 -10.83 -19.28
C PHE A 95 5.20 -11.47 -20.60
N LEU A 96 4.70 -11.00 -21.75
CA LEU A 96 5.09 -11.49 -23.06
C LEU A 96 6.58 -11.24 -23.34
N VAL A 97 7.08 -10.04 -23.03
CA VAL A 97 8.52 -9.71 -23.20
C VAL A 97 9.38 -10.59 -22.31
N VAL A 98 9.03 -10.75 -21.04
CA VAL A 98 9.75 -11.61 -20.10
C VAL A 98 9.71 -13.07 -20.56
N ASN A 99 8.58 -13.55 -21.10
CA ASN A 99 8.48 -14.89 -21.66
C ASN A 99 9.42 -15.11 -22.83
N LEU A 100 9.48 -14.16 -23.77
CA LEU A 100 10.36 -14.26 -24.94
C LEU A 100 11.84 -14.29 -24.54
N VAL A 101 12.22 -13.45 -23.57
CA VAL A 101 13.57 -13.40 -23.03
C VAL A 101 13.93 -14.71 -22.30
N ASN A 102 13.06 -15.17 -21.40
CA ASN A 102 13.30 -16.42 -20.66
C ASN A 102 13.26 -17.65 -21.57
N PHE A 103 12.47 -17.64 -22.63
CA PHE A 103 12.50 -18.70 -23.64
C PHE A 103 13.85 -18.77 -24.33
N SER A 104 14.41 -17.62 -24.72
CA SER A 104 15.75 -17.53 -25.32
C SER A 104 16.83 -18.03 -24.36
N PHE A 105 16.75 -17.65 -23.08
CA PHE A 105 17.65 -18.16 -22.05
C PHE A 105 17.50 -19.65 -21.77
N SER A 106 16.27 -20.19 -21.76
CA SER A 106 16.04 -21.63 -21.63
C SER A 106 16.63 -22.42 -22.79
N PHE A 107 16.54 -21.88 -24.02
CA PHE A 107 17.16 -22.49 -25.19
C PHE A 107 18.69 -22.52 -25.05
N LEU A 108 19.31 -21.40 -24.68
CA LEU A 108 20.76 -21.31 -24.44
C LEU A 108 21.22 -22.23 -23.30
N PHE A 109 20.43 -22.32 -22.22
CA PHE A 109 20.71 -23.18 -21.08
C PHE A 109 20.75 -24.65 -21.48
N PHE A 110 19.74 -25.15 -22.19
CA PHE A 110 19.73 -26.54 -22.64
C PHE A 110 20.76 -26.82 -23.75
N ALA A 111 21.08 -25.84 -24.59
CA ALA A 111 22.15 -25.95 -25.59
C ALA A 111 23.53 -26.12 -24.93
N TRP A 112 23.78 -25.44 -23.81
CA TRP A 112 25.02 -25.54 -23.06
C TRP A 112 25.07 -26.80 -22.18
N ALA A 113 23.95 -27.15 -21.54
CA ALA A 113 23.92 -28.18 -20.50
C ALA A 113 23.80 -29.63 -21.03
N SER A 114 23.47 -29.81 -22.31
CA SER A 114 23.30 -31.14 -22.92
C SER A 114 24.55 -31.53 -23.73
N PRO A 115 25.27 -32.61 -23.37
CA PRO A 115 26.43 -33.09 -24.13
C PRO A 115 26.08 -33.53 -25.56
N THR A 116 24.84 -33.98 -25.78
CA THR A 116 24.31 -34.44 -27.07
C THR A 116 23.57 -33.34 -27.85
N GLY A 117 23.63 -32.08 -27.39
CA GLY A 117 22.86 -30.99 -27.97
C GLY A 117 21.35 -31.09 -27.71
N LEU A 118 20.54 -30.39 -28.52
CA LEU A 118 19.08 -30.33 -28.35
C LEU A 118 18.33 -31.58 -28.87
N GLU A 119 18.99 -32.49 -29.57
CA GLU A 119 18.34 -33.56 -30.34
C GLU A 119 17.57 -34.60 -29.48
N GLY A 120 17.75 -34.59 -28.16
CA GLY A 120 17.01 -35.44 -27.21
C GLY A 120 16.01 -34.71 -26.31
N ILE A 121 15.89 -33.37 -26.41
CA ILE A 121 15.09 -32.58 -25.48
C ILE A 121 13.79 -32.14 -26.16
N PRO A 122 12.61 -32.55 -25.67
CA PRO A 122 11.34 -32.13 -26.25
C PRO A 122 11.19 -30.62 -26.13
N LEU A 123 10.80 -29.96 -27.22
CA LEU A 123 10.60 -28.51 -27.29
C LEU A 123 9.66 -28.01 -26.17
N LEU A 124 8.65 -28.81 -25.82
CA LEU A 124 7.73 -28.54 -24.71
C LEU A 124 8.45 -28.33 -23.36
N ARG A 125 9.59 -29.01 -23.12
CA ARG A 125 10.37 -28.87 -21.89
C ARG A 125 11.17 -27.56 -21.86
N ILE A 126 11.67 -27.12 -23.01
CA ILE A 126 12.35 -25.82 -23.16
C ILE A 126 11.34 -24.69 -22.92
N LEU A 127 10.16 -24.80 -23.53
CA LEU A 127 9.04 -23.89 -23.32
C LEU A 127 8.60 -23.87 -21.86
N SER A 128 8.41 -25.03 -21.23
CA SER A 128 7.92 -25.10 -19.85
C SER A 128 8.89 -24.47 -18.86
N LEU A 129 10.21 -24.66 -19.03
CA LEU A 129 11.21 -24.02 -18.18
C LEU A 129 11.16 -22.49 -18.31
N GLY A 130 11.11 -21.97 -19.54
CA GLY A 130 10.98 -20.53 -19.79
C GLY A 130 9.69 -19.95 -19.21
N PHE A 131 8.58 -20.69 -19.36
CA PHE A 131 7.27 -20.26 -18.88
C PHE A 131 7.19 -20.23 -17.35
N ILE A 132 7.67 -21.27 -16.65
CA ILE A 132 7.69 -21.32 -15.18
C ILE A 132 8.56 -20.17 -14.63
N ASN A 133 9.72 -19.92 -15.22
CA ASN A 133 10.60 -18.83 -14.78
C ASN A 133 10.00 -17.45 -15.04
N SER A 134 9.19 -17.32 -16.10
CA SER A 134 8.44 -16.09 -16.39
C SER A 134 7.31 -15.86 -15.41
N ILE A 135 6.62 -16.92 -14.98
CA ILE A 135 5.63 -16.85 -13.90
C ILE A 135 6.30 -16.42 -12.60
N ASN A 136 7.43 -17.05 -12.23
CA ASN A 136 8.18 -16.68 -11.01
C ASN A 136 8.61 -15.21 -11.02
N ALA A 137 9.14 -14.72 -12.16
CA ALA A 137 9.50 -13.31 -12.33
C ALA A 137 8.29 -12.37 -12.17
N MET A 138 7.15 -12.74 -12.77
CA MET A 138 5.94 -11.94 -12.70
C MET A 138 5.33 -11.93 -11.29
N LEU A 139 5.34 -13.08 -10.60
CA LEU A 139 4.92 -13.19 -9.20
C LEU A 139 5.75 -12.28 -8.30
N ALA A 140 7.08 -12.25 -8.48
CA ALA A 140 7.93 -11.32 -7.75
C ALA A 140 7.57 -9.86 -8.03
N ALA A 141 7.38 -9.49 -9.29
CA ALA A 141 7.00 -8.13 -9.68
C ALA A 141 5.65 -7.70 -9.07
N ILE A 142 4.65 -8.57 -9.12
CA ILE A 142 3.33 -8.33 -8.53
C ILE A 142 3.42 -8.25 -7.01
N PHE A 143 4.19 -9.13 -6.37
CA PHE A 143 4.35 -9.15 -4.92
C PHE A 143 4.94 -7.83 -4.40
N VAL A 144 6.03 -7.36 -5.01
CA VAL A 144 6.66 -6.08 -4.62
C VAL A 144 5.75 -4.89 -4.94
N ALA A 145 5.05 -4.91 -6.07
CA ALA A 145 4.06 -3.89 -6.40
C ALA A 145 2.90 -3.86 -5.37
N GLY A 146 2.44 -5.03 -4.92
CA GLY A 146 1.41 -5.18 -3.89
C GLY A 146 1.84 -4.61 -2.54
N ILE A 147 3.09 -4.84 -2.11
CA ILE A 147 3.64 -4.22 -0.89
C ILE A 147 3.60 -2.69 -1.00
N ARG A 148 4.06 -2.14 -2.13
CA ARG A 148 4.06 -0.68 -2.36
C ARG A 148 2.65 -0.11 -2.39
N PHE A 149 1.71 -0.82 -3.01
CA PHE A 149 0.29 -0.46 -3.03
C PHE A 149 -0.31 -0.42 -1.63
N THR A 150 -0.10 -1.46 -0.83
CA THR A 150 -0.60 -1.53 0.56
C THR A 150 -0.03 -0.41 1.41
N ARG A 151 1.27 -0.09 1.28
CA ARG A 151 1.90 1.02 1.99
C ARG A 151 1.25 2.36 1.62
N ASN A 152 1.01 2.60 0.34
CA ASN A 152 0.35 3.81 -0.14
C ASN A 152 -1.11 3.91 0.35
N LEU A 153 -1.86 2.81 0.31
CA LEU A 153 -3.23 2.78 0.84
C LEU A 153 -3.26 3.08 2.34
N TYR A 154 -2.31 2.54 3.11
CA TYR A 154 -2.23 2.79 4.54
C TYR A 154 -1.96 4.27 4.84
N GLY A 155 -1.00 4.87 4.13
CA GLY A 155 -0.73 6.32 4.25
C GLY A 155 -1.93 7.19 3.86
N GLN A 156 -2.61 6.86 2.77
CA GLN A 156 -3.83 7.58 2.35
C GLN A 156 -4.96 7.45 3.37
N ARG A 157 -5.13 6.28 4.01
CA ARG A 157 -6.14 6.06 5.06
C ARG A 157 -5.86 6.93 6.28
N MET A 158 -4.61 7.03 6.71
CA MET A 158 -4.22 7.87 7.85
C MET A 158 -4.51 9.35 7.58
N ASN A 159 -4.07 9.86 6.42
CA ASN A 159 -4.32 11.25 6.03
C ASN A 159 -5.82 11.54 5.91
N ARG A 160 -6.60 10.62 5.34
CA ARG A 160 -8.06 10.76 5.23
C ARG A 160 -8.72 10.79 6.60
N HIS A 161 -8.24 9.99 7.56
CA HIS A 161 -8.76 9.98 8.92
C HIS A 161 -8.50 11.32 9.65
N GLU A 162 -7.31 11.90 9.48
CA GLU A 162 -7.01 13.23 10.02
C GLU A 162 -7.86 14.33 9.40
N LEU A 163 -8.05 14.31 8.08
CA LEU A 163 -8.92 15.27 7.38
C LEU A 163 -10.37 15.15 7.84
N LEU A 164 -10.88 13.93 8.03
CA LEU A 164 -12.23 13.69 8.57
C LEU A 164 -12.37 14.22 10.01
N LYS A 165 -11.35 14.02 10.87
CA LYS A 165 -11.34 14.60 12.22
C LYS A 165 -11.38 16.12 12.20
N LYS A 166 -10.57 16.76 11.34
CA LYS A 166 -10.56 18.23 11.17
C LYS A 166 -11.92 18.73 10.68
N ARG A 167 -12.51 18.07 9.68
CA ARG A 167 -13.84 18.41 9.16
C ARG A 167 -14.92 18.33 10.23
N LYS A 168 -14.98 17.24 11.00
CA LYS A 168 -15.94 17.11 12.10
C LYS A 168 -15.79 18.20 13.16
N ARG A 169 -14.55 18.60 13.48
CA ARG A 169 -14.30 19.72 14.41
C ARG A 169 -14.82 21.04 13.85
N MET A 170 -14.62 21.30 12.56
CA MET A 170 -15.16 22.51 11.91
C MET A 170 -16.68 22.47 11.84
N GLU A 171 -17.29 21.33 11.51
CA GLU A 171 -18.76 21.17 11.50
C GLU A 171 -19.34 21.40 12.91
N LEU A 172 -18.70 20.88 13.96
CA LEU A 172 -19.10 21.15 15.35
C LEU A 172 -18.94 22.63 15.72
N GLN A 173 -17.86 23.28 15.29
CA GLN A 173 -17.65 24.71 15.53
C GLN A 173 -18.67 25.58 14.79
N MET A 174 -18.98 25.25 13.53
CA MET A 174 -20.02 25.92 12.75
C MET A 174 -21.40 25.69 13.35
N ALA A 175 -21.73 24.46 13.74
CA ALA A 175 -22.99 24.16 14.41
C ALA A 175 -23.12 24.92 15.74
N ARG A 176 -22.04 25.03 16.53
CA ARG A 176 -22.02 25.88 17.73
C ARG A 176 -22.17 27.36 17.41
N ALA A 177 -21.53 27.85 16.35
CA ALA A 177 -21.61 29.25 15.95
C ALA A 177 -22.96 29.65 15.34
N SER A 178 -23.67 28.71 14.69
CA SER A 178 -25.00 28.92 14.12
C SER A 178 -26.13 28.87 15.16
N ILE A 179 -25.86 28.42 16.39
CA ILE A 179 -26.76 28.67 17.51
C ILE A 179 -26.54 30.12 17.91
N HIS A 180 -27.33 31.02 17.32
CA HIS A 180 -27.28 32.43 17.69
C HIS A 180 -27.71 32.56 19.16
N PRO A 181 -26.85 33.05 20.07
CA PRO A 181 -27.21 33.27 21.47
C PRO A 181 -28.45 34.19 21.56
N ASP A 182 -28.57 35.14 20.64
CA ASP A 182 -29.72 36.04 20.55
C ASP A 182 -31.03 35.28 20.27
N PHE A 183 -31.03 34.27 19.39
CA PHE A 183 -32.25 33.50 19.09
C PHE A 183 -32.70 32.66 20.30
N ILE A 184 -31.76 32.10 21.06
CA ILE A 184 -32.10 31.38 22.29
C ILE A 184 -32.65 32.36 23.33
N LEU A 185 -32.01 33.51 23.50
CA LEU A 185 -32.46 34.55 24.44
C LEU A 185 -33.83 35.11 24.02
N GLU A 186 -34.07 35.32 22.73
CA GLU A 186 -35.33 35.82 22.18
C GLU A 186 -36.45 34.77 22.29
N CYS A 187 -36.15 33.48 22.12
CA CYS A 187 -37.09 32.41 22.45
C CYS A 187 -37.39 32.37 23.96
N LEU A 188 -36.39 32.61 24.81
CA LEU A 188 -36.51 32.50 26.25
C LEU A 188 -37.26 33.70 26.85
N GLU A 189 -37.00 34.92 26.37
CA GLU A 189 -37.78 36.12 26.70
C GLU A 189 -39.25 35.95 26.31
N ASN A 190 -39.53 35.48 25.09
CA ASN A 190 -40.91 35.27 24.64
C ASN A 190 -41.65 34.20 25.45
N VAL A 191 -40.96 33.14 25.88
CA VAL A 191 -41.55 32.12 26.77
C VAL A 191 -41.75 32.67 28.18
N MET A 192 -40.81 33.46 28.70
CA MET A 192 -40.94 34.13 30.00
C MET A 192 -42.12 35.11 30.02
N ASP A 193 -42.37 35.84 28.93
CA ASP A 193 -43.51 36.75 28.74
C ASP A 193 -44.87 36.01 28.66
N HIS A 194 -44.85 34.73 28.28
CA HIS A 194 -46.04 33.89 28.21
C HIS A 194 -46.31 33.13 29.52
N VAL A 195 -45.27 32.67 30.21
CA VAL A 195 -45.37 31.93 31.48
C VAL A 195 -45.71 32.86 32.65
N SER A 196 -45.18 34.09 32.66
CA SER A 196 -45.52 35.13 33.64
C SER A 196 -47.01 35.52 33.64
N LYS A 197 -47.77 35.19 32.59
CA LYS A 197 -49.22 35.41 32.53
C LYS A 197 -50.07 34.33 33.17
N ASP A 198 -49.53 33.12 33.42
CA ASP A 198 -50.34 31.96 33.83
C ASP A 198 -49.77 31.11 35.00
N SER A 199 -48.51 31.26 35.44
CA SER A 199 -48.05 30.62 36.68
C SER A 199 -46.79 31.25 37.31
N ASP A 200 -46.88 31.68 38.57
CA ASP A 200 -45.80 32.33 39.33
C ASP A 200 -44.59 31.41 39.63
N GLU A 201 -44.75 30.09 39.60
CA GLU A 201 -43.70 29.13 40.06
C GLU A 201 -42.82 28.60 38.91
N ALA A 202 -43.28 28.70 37.65
CA ALA A 202 -42.55 28.20 36.47
C ALA A 202 -41.60 29.24 35.86
N ALA A 203 -41.83 30.54 36.09
CA ALA A 203 -40.98 31.61 35.55
C ALA A 203 -39.59 31.62 36.19
N ASP A 204 -39.48 31.41 37.51
CA ASP A 204 -38.21 31.42 38.24
C ASP A 204 -37.27 30.27 37.84
N ILE A 205 -37.83 29.07 37.57
CA ILE A 205 -37.06 27.90 37.14
C ILE A 205 -36.48 28.11 35.72
N ILE A 206 -37.20 28.84 34.86
CA ILE A 206 -36.79 29.14 33.48
C ILE A 206 -35.70 30.22 33.46
N ILE A 207 -35.77 31.21 34.34
CA ILE A 207 -34.75 32.26 34.50
C ILE A 207 -33.42 31.68 34.98
N GLU A 208 -33.43 30.78 35.98
CA GLU A 208 -32.20 30.12 36.45
C GLU A 208 -31.53 29.26 35.35
N LEU A 209 -32.34 28.67 34.46
CA LEU A 209 -31.85 27.89 33.33
C LEU A 209 -31.24 28.80 32.24
N SER A 210 -31.84 29.97 32.00
CA SER A 210 -31.32 31.01 31.11
C SER A 210 -29.93 31.48 31.52
N ASP A 211 -29.75 31.79 32.80
CA ASP A 211 -28.46 32.25 33.34
C ASP A 211 -27.37 31.18 33.22
N LYS A 212 -27.70 29.91 33.47
CA LYS A 212 -26.75 28.79 33.31
C LYS A 212 -26.39 28.53 31.84
N LEU A 213 -27.35 28.63 30.92
CA LEU A 213 -27.08 28.51 29.48
C LEU A 213 -26.25 29.70 28.96
N SER A 214 -26.57 30.91 29.39
CA SER A 214 -25.82 32.12 29.06
C SER A 214 -24.37 32.03 29.54
N TYR A 215 -24.15 31.52 30.76
CA TYR A 215 -22.82 31.25 31.29
C TYR A 215 -22.06 30.16 30.51
N SER A 216 -22.72 29.11 30.03
CA SER A 216 -22.08 28.08 29.19
C SER A 216 -21.76 28.58 27.78
N LEU A 217 -22.51 29.55 27.26
CA LEU A 217 -22.34 30.10 25.91
C LEU A 217 -21.30 31.24 25.88
N TYR A 218 -21.23 32.06 26.94
CA TYR A 218 -20.30 33.20 27.03
C TYR A 218 -19.07 32.94 27.93
N GLY A 219 -19.16 32.05 28.92
CA GLY A 219 -18.14 31.87 29.95
C GLY A 219 -16.81 31.29 29.47
N GLU A 220 -16.76 30.55 28.36
CA GLU A 220 -15.48 30.08 27.79
C GLU A 220 -14.75 31.15 26.94
N VAL A 221 -15.41 32.23 26.55
CA VAL A 221 -14.75 33.34 25.82
C VAL A 221 -13.81 34.10 26.75
N ALA A 222 -14.06 34.13 28.06
CA ALA A 222 -13.19 34.78 29.04
C ALA A 222 -11.93 33.97 29.42
N GLY A 223 -11.94 32.65 29.24
CA GLY A 223 -10.81 31.77 29.59
C GLY A 223 -9.62 31.81 28.60
N ASN A 224 -9.86 32.21 27.35
CA ASN A 224 -8.82 32.25 26.32
C ASN A 224 -8.17 33.62 26.10
N VAL A 225 -8.62 34.68 26.79
CA VAL A 225 -8.04 36.03 26.67
C VAL A 225 -6.96 36.31 27.74
N VAL A 226 -6.86 35.51 28.80
CA VAL A 226 -5.88 35.74 29.89
C VAL A 226 -4.51 35.08 29.64
N VAL A 227 -4.35 34.21 28.63
CA VAL A 227 -3.04 33.60 28.30
C VAL A 227 -2.25 34.40 27.23
N ALA A 228 -2.78 35.53 26.78
CA ALA A 228 -2.11 36.40 25.80
C ALA A 228 -1.92 37.83 26.30
N LYS A 229 -1.39 38.00 27.51
CA LYS A 229 -0.65 39.21 27.89
C LYS A 229 0.61 38.80 28.64
N GLY A 230 1.74 38.96 27.94
CA GLY A 230 3.03 39.19 28.60
C GLY A 230 3.07 40.56 29.27
#